data_AF-A0A960P191-F1
#
_entry.id   AF-A0A960P191-F1
#
_cell.length_a   1.000
_cell.length_b   1.000
_cell.length_c   1.000
_cell.angle_alpha   90.00
_cell.angle_beta   90.00
_cell.angle_gamma   90.00
#
_symmetry.space_group_name_H-M   'P 1'
#
loop_
_entity.id
_entity.type
_entity.pdbx_description
1 polymer ?
#
loop_
_entity_poly.entity_id
_entity_poly.type
_entity_poly.pdbx_seq_one_letter_code
_entity_poly.pdbx_strand_id
1 'polypeptide(L)'
;RWDHLQRDQQADADDLDPNGDPYGTFDWSSEKPDSVALAQRVELFPEPRSERTDLLLPHEEGHSFNHFFPWMANQDGTELETLDHVGRHELHGYFNRAFNDDPNLEEFIAAVSGRANPNPILNFLQIQESATVAGRYLGVDAPEFQTHAGGQIVSMDVAPALPADQIVVAYRTHPDTADPDPTPGPCHSGFYRSPLQLADGSLMAVHAGENGVGAPETRADANTGTRALPGSRYSFRLRGLGDDLAPCAGYLRYGTTLTPGIHKTLWFWDPDVRVDYVDILLWELDPVEVRPRPVPPATTGELPAPEAAVFAAEAVDVAAFRADLAAKGLALVVSRDVTTRDAADEQQPYNLRVPGGSAQTLGAGGRIYDVEYLQLFQADLLRGLSGPADPAPGRRVLARPMHDPRAVHPPLDPSAPVASVEIADDGSTAALVPAHRAMSWQLTAGDGTPVVRERYWLTFQAGEIRVCASCHGVNSLDQAGQSEPQNPPQALERLLQWWKTQIFSARFEEGDVLEWTSATGAAP
;
A
#
# COMPACT_ATOMS: atom_id res chain seq x y z
N ARG A 1 -0.56 1.95 -5.97
CA ARG A 1 0.61 1.44 -5.22
C ARG A 1 0.55 -0.06 -5.27
N TRP A 2 1.70 -0.73 -5.43
CA TRP A 2 1.74 -2.18 -5.48
C TRP A 2 1.72 -2.76 -4.06
N ASP A 3 0.68 -3.50 -3.73
CA ASP A 3 0.60 -4.36 -2.58
C ASP A 3 1.21 -5.71 -2.90
N HIS A 4 2.41 -5.89 -2.37
CA HIS A 4 3.21 -7.08 -2.63
C HIS A 4 4.17 -7.35 -1.46
N LEU A 5 3.79 -6.95 -0.26
CA LEU A 5 4.58 -7.28 0.92
C LEU A 5 4.35 -8.75 1.24
N GLN A 6 5.18 -9.61 0.66
CA GLN A 6 5.26 -11.05 0.88
C GLN A 6 6.74 -11.47 0.87
N ARG A 7 7.03 -12.71 1.28
CA ARG A 7 8.39 -13.26 1.21
C ARG A 7 8.85 -13.49 -0.24
N ASP A 8 10.16 -13.41 -0.48
CA ASP A 8 10.74 -13.46 -1.83
C ASP A 8 10.53 -14.83 -2.48
N GLN A 9 9.74 -14.84 -3.55
CA GLN A 9 9.37 -16.07 -4.25
C GLN A 9 10.57 -16.81 -4.87
N GLN A 10 11.63 -16.09 -5.22
CA GLN A 10 12.85 -16.70 -5.75
C GLN A 10 13.70 -17.32 -4.64
N ALA A 11 13.62 -16.78 -3.41
CA ALA A 11 14.18 -17.42 -2.23
C ALA A 11 13.57 -18.80 -2.01
N ASP A 12 12.24 -18.84 -2.03
CA ASP A 12 11.50 -20.06 -1.80
C ASP A 12 11.80 -21.08 -2.89
N ALA A 13 11.91 -20.63 -4.14
CA ALA A 13 12.28 -21.51 -5.24
C ALA A 13 13.69 -22.10 -5.07
N ASP A 14 14.68 -21.31 -4.61
CA ASP A 14 16.02 -21.82 -4.32
C ASP A 14 16.02 -22.81 -3.13
N ASP A 15 15.24 -22.54 -2.09
CA ASP A 15 15.16 -23.42 -0.91
C ASP A 15 14.42 -24.74 -1.21
N LEU A 16 13.46 -24.72 -2.13
CA LEU A 16 12.60 -25.87 -2.46
C LEU A 16 13.11 -26.69 -3.66
N ASP A 17 13.98 -26.16 -4.52
CA ASP A 17 14.49 -26.89 -5.69
C ASP A 17 15.57 -27.90 -5.28
N PRO A 18 15.31 -29.22 -5.42
CA PRO A 18 16.30 -30.25 -5.07
C PRO A 18 17.54 -30.24 -5.99
N ASN A 19 17.51 -29.51 -7.11
CA ASN A 19 18.58 -29.47 -8.09
C ASN A 19 19.54 -28.28 -7.91
N GLY A 20 19.34 -27.45 -6.88
CA GLY A 20 20.21 -26.33 -6.52
C GLY A 20 19.47 -25.00 -6.49
N ASP A 21 20.21 -23.90 -6.56
CA ASP A 21 19.68 -22.53 -6.46
C ASP A 21 19.48 -21.92 -7.87
N PRO A 22 18.34 -22.13 -8.55
CA PRO A 22 18.09 -21.58 -9.90
C PRO A 22 18.26 -20.06 -10.00
N TYR A 23 18.02 -19.33 -8.92
CA TYR A 23 18.17 -17.87 -8.84
C TYR A 23 19.45 -17.43 -8.12
N GLY A 24 20.08 -18.32 -7.35
CA GLY A 24 21.31 -18.02 -6.60
C GLY A 24 21.11 -16.92 -5.56
N THR A 25 19.96 -16.90 -4.89
CA THR A 25 19.59 -15.88 -3.91
C THR A 25 20.46 -15.98 -2.65
N PHE A 26 20.79 -14.84 -2.06
CA PHE A 26 21.57 -14.72 -0.82
C PHE A 26 21.32 -13.36 -0.15
N ASP A 27 21.66 -13.22 1.13
CA ASP A 27 21.54 -11.95 1.85
C ASP A 27 22.88 -11.20 1.94
N TRP A 28 22.84 -9.88 1.81
CA TRP A 28 23.93 -8.98 2.16
C TRP A 28 23.93 -8.70 3.67
N SER A 29 25.12 -8.57 4.27
CA SER A 29 25.26 -8.27 5.70
C SER A 29 24.75 -6.91 6.14
N SER A 30 24.66 -5.94 5.22
CA SER A 30 24.10 -4.60 5.44
C SER A 30 23.94 -3.87 4.11
N GLU A 31 23.34 -2.68 4.10
CA GLU A 31 23.29 -1.80 2.92
C GLU A 31 24.58 -1.01 2.65
N LYS A 32 25.60 -1.16 3.51
CA LYS A 32 26.84 -0.39 3.41
C LYS A 32 27.72 -0.85 2.24
N PRO A 33 28.62 0.03 1.73
CA PRO A 33 29.55 -0.33 0.66
C PRO A 33 30.51 -1.48 1.01
N ASP A 34 30.79 -1.71 2.29
CA ASP A 34 31.64 -2.78 2.82
C ASP A 34 30.85 -4.07 3.16
N SER A 35 29.60 -4.16 2.74
CA SER A 35 28.79 -5.35 2.98
C SER A 35 29.37 -6.58 2.29
N VAL A 36 29.21 -7.73 2.96
CA VAL A 36 29.62 -9.03 2.47
C VAL A 36 28.39 -9.90 2.21
N ALA A 37 28.50 -10.79 1.22
CA ALA A 37 27.48 -11.78 0.96
C ALA A 37 27.45 -12.83 2.08
N LEU A 38 26.26 -13.16 2.55
CA LEU A 38 25.98 -14.18 3.55
C LEU A 38 25.28 -15.35 2.87
N ALA A 39 25.73 -16.57 3.15
CA ALA A 39 25.11 -17.80 2.63
C ALA A 39 23.82 -18.13 3.40
N GLN A 40 22.82 -17.24 3.32
CA GLN A 40 21.53 -17.37 3.98
C GLN A 40 20.44 -16.62 3.21
N ARG A 41 19.18 -16.96 3.50
CA ARG A 41 17.96 -16.36 2.93
C ARG A 41 16.96 -16.09 4.05
N VAL A 42 17.34 -15.25 5.01
CA VAL A 42 16.56 -15.09 6.24
C VAL A 42 15.48 -14.05 6.03
N GLU A 43 14.22 -14.49 6.15
CA GLU A 43 13.05 -13.63 6.07
C GLU A 43 12.22 -13.79 7.34
N LEU A 44 11.94 -12.65 7.99
CA LEU A 44 11.32 -12.61 9.32
C LEU A 44 9.86 -12.15 9.25
N PHE A 45 9.53 -11.36 8.24
CA PHE A 45 8.24 -10.72 8.06
C PHE A 45 7.95 -10.55 6.55
N PRO A 46 6.69 -10.68 6.10
CA PRO A 46 5.52 -11.14 6.87
C PRO A 46 5.61 -12.66 7.14
N GLU A 47 4.50 -13.31 7.45
CA GLU A 47 4.40 -14.77 7.54
C GLU A 47 4.85 -15.47 6.24
N PRO A 48 5.29 -16.74 6.31
CA PRO A 48 5.75 -17.48 5.13
C PRO A 48 4.70 -17.62 4.02
N ARG A 49 5.16 -17.82 2.79
CA ARG A 49 4.29 -18.21 1.67
C ARG A 49 3.84 -19.67 1.84
N SER A 50 2.72 -20.04 1.22
CA SER A 50 2.09 -21.36 1.43
C SER A 50 2.95 -22.54 1.00
N GLU A 51 3.91 -22.32 0.10
CA GLU A 51 4.84 -23.35 -0.35
C GLU A 51 5.91 -23.67 0.72
N ARG A 52 6.18 -22.75 1.65
CA ARG A 52 7.17 -22.90 2.74
C ARG A 52 6.60 -23.56 3.99
N THR A 53 6.08 -24.77 3.81
CA THR A 53 5.51 -25.58 4.91
C THR A 53 6.52 -25.91 6.02
N ASP A 54 7.82 -25.77 5.76
CA ASP A 54 8.90 -25.90 6.74
C ASP A 54 9.00 -24.70 7.70
N LEU A 55 8.47 -23.52 7.31
CA LEU A 55 8.52 -22.29 8.09
C LEU A 55 7.19 -21.92 8.74
N LEU A 56 6.07 -22.42 8.23
CA LEU A 56 4.74 -22.13 8.76
C LEU A 56 4.55 -22.74 10.16
N LEU A 57 3.93 -21.98 11.05
CA LEU A 57 3.42 -22.56 12.30
C LEU A 57 2.29 -23.57 11.98
N PRO A 58 2.02 -24.57 12.83
CA PRO A 58 1.06 -25.64 12.51
C PRO A 58 -0.36 -25.21 12.13
N HIS A 59 -0.75 -23.99 12.51
CA HIS A 59 -2.07 -23.41 12.32
C HIS A 59 -2.03 -22.12 11.48
N GLU A 60 -0.85 -21.72 11.00
CA GLU A 60 -0.67 -20.54 10.17
C GLU A 60 -0.93 -20.90 8.70
N GLU A 61 -1.68 -20.04 8.02
CA GLU A 61 -1.93 -20.12 6.59
C GLU A 61 -0.94 -19.22 5.86
N GLY A 62 -0.43 -19.71 4.72
CA GLY A 62 0.59 -18.98 3.97
C GLY A 62 0.05 -17.71 3.31
N HIS A 63 0.89 -16.66 3.29
CA HIS A 63 0.52 -15.34 2.79
C HIS A 63 1.07 -15.04 1.41
N SER A 64 0.22 -14.50 0.54
CA SER A 64 0.59 -13.99 -0.78
C SER A 64 -0.44 -12.97 -1.23
N PHE A 65 0.00 -11.74 -1.51
CA PHE A 65 -0.83 -10.71 -2.14
C PHE A 65 -0.16 -10.13 -3.37
N ASN A 66 -0.99 -9.77 -4.34
CA ASN A 66 -0.59 -9.08 -5.54
C ASN A 66 -1.76 -8.22 -6.04
N HIS A 67 -1.77 -6.95 -5.64
CA HIS A 67 -2.85 -6.02 -5.99
C HIS A 67 -2.29 -4.61 -6.18
N PHE A 68 -2.81 -3.86 -7.16
CA PHE A 68 -2.44 -2.44 -7.34
C PHE A 68 -3.57 -1.51 -6.88
N PHE A 69 -3.43 -0.94 -5.67
CA PHE A 69 -4.45 -0.07 -5.05
C PHE A 69 -4.34 1.39 -5.48
N PRO A 70 -5.46 2.13 -5.46
CA PRO A 70 -5.42 3.58 -5.44
C PRO A 70 -4.76 4.09 -4.15
N TRP A 71 -3.99 5.16 -4.25
CA TRP A 71 -3.32 5.79 -3.12
C TRP A 71 -3.33 7.30 -3.29
N MET A 72 -3.21 8.01 -2.18
CA MET A 72 -3.12 9.47 -2.15
C MET A 72 -2.06 9.92 -1.16
N ALA A 73 -1.62 11.17 -1.30
CA ALA A 73 -0.81 11.87 -0.33
C ALA A 73 -1.11 13.38 -0.45
N ASN A 74 -0.81 14.13 0.59
CA ASN A 74 -0.83 15.59 0.52
C ASN A 74 0.29 16.12 -0.38
N GLN A 75 0.15 17.37 -0.83
CA GLN A 75 1.15 18.01 -1.70
C GLN A 75 2.51 18.18 -1.02
N ASP A 76 2.56 18.27 0.31
CA ASP A 76 3.78 18.27 1.11
C ASP A 76 4.35 16.85 1.37
N GLY A 77 3.66 15.82 0.88
CA GLY A 77 4.04 14.42 0.97
C GLY A 77 3.58 13.69 2.23
N THR A 78 2.90 14.36 3.18
CA THR A 78 2.30 13.70 4.37
C THR A 78 1.04 12.94 4.00
N GLU A 79 0.45 12.19 4.94
CA GLU A 79 -0.84 11.50 4.72
C GLU A 79 -0.82 10.54 3.51
N LEU A 80 0.35 9.94 3.21
CA LEU A 80 0.44 8.83 2.25
C LEU A 80 -0.39 7.65 2.76
N GLU A 81 -1.45 7.30 2.04
CA GLU A 81 -2.38 6.20 2.38
C GLU A 81 -3.11 5.67 1.14
N THR A 82 -3.89 4.60 1.28
CA THR A 82 -4.88 4.23 0.27
C THR A 82 -5.90 5.37 0.10
N LEU A 83 -6.44 5.52 -1.11
CA LEU A 83 -7.37 6.60 -1.42
C LEU A 83 -8.65 6.44 -0.58
N ASP A 84 -8.85 7.32 0.40
CA ASP A 84 -10.02 7.30 1.32
C ASP A 84 -10.20 5.94 2.02
N HIS A 85 -9.07 5.35 2.44
CA HIS A 85 -9.00 4.04 3.11
C HIS A 85 -9.52 2.84 2.30
N VAL A 86 -9.88 3.01 1.02
CA VAL A 86 -10.37 1.91 0.18
C VAL A 86 -9.30 0.82 0.02
N GLY A 87 -9.66 -0.42 0.34
CA GLY A 87 -8.70 -1.51 0.47
C GLY A 87 -9.14 -2.82 -0.19
N ARG A 88 -8.58 -3.92 0.32
CA ARG A 88 -8.86 -5.28 -0.20
C ARG A 88 -10.31 -5.69 0.02
N HIS A 89 -10.89 -5.34 1.17
CA HIS A 89 -12.27 -5.67 1.51
C HIS A 89 -13.26 -5.03 0.52
N GLU A 90 -12.96 -3.83 0.03
CA GLU A 90 -13.81 -3.14 -0.95
C GLU A 90 -13.54 -3.61 -2.38
N LEU A 91 -12.27 -3.86 -2.73
CA LEU A 91 -11.86 -4.03 -4.14
C LEU A 91 -11.55 -5.48 -4.53
N HIS A 92 -10.89 -6.27 -3.70
CA HIS A 92 -10.34 -7.57 -4.10
C HIS A 92 -11.44 -8.65 -4.24
N GLY A 93 -11.23 -9.69 -5.05
CA GLY A 93 -12.18 -10.82 -5.16
C GLY A 93 -12.07 -11.89 -4.05
N TYR A 94 -10.85 -12.15 -3.58
CA TYR A 94 -10.54 -13.24 -2.65
C TYR A 94 -9.22 -12.97 -1.91
N PHE A 95 -9.15 -13.33 -0.64
CA PHE A 95 -7.89 -13.56 0.06
C PHE A 95 -8.08 -14.46 1.28
N ASN A 96 -7.04 -15.21 1.62
CA ASN A 96 -7.09 -16.21 2.70
C ASN A 96 -6.98 -15.55 4.10
N ARG A 97 -7.45 -16.29 5.12
CA ARG A 97 -7.23 -15.98 6.54
C ARG A 97 -5.79 -16.29 6.95
N ALA A 98 -5.33 -15.73 8.08
CA ALA A 98 -3.99 -15.94 8.63
C ALA A 98 -3.82 -17.23 9.41
N PHE A 99 -4.89 -17.73 10.04
CA PHE A 99 -4.87 -18.93 10.87
C PHE A 99 -6.07 -19.84 10.61
N ASN A 100 -5.90 -21.15 10.76
CA ASN A 100 -6.93 -22.16 10.49
C ASN A 100 -7.45 -22.91 11.72
N ASP A 101 -7.02 -22.50 12.92
CA ASP A 101 -7.44 -23.08 14.19
C ASP A 101 -8.48 -22.22 14.94
N ASP A 102 -8.92 -21.12 14.35
CA ASP A 102 -9.96 -20.24 14.88
C ASP A 102 -11.17 -20.18 13.92
N PRO A 103 -12.35 -20.67 14.32
CA PRO A 103 -13.53 -20.69 13.47
C PRO A 103 -14.11 -19.30 13.19
N ASN A 104 -13.67 -18.26 13.92
CA ASN A 104 -14.06 -16.88 13.66
C ASN A 104 -13.29 -16.27 12.49
N LEU A 105 -12.13 -16.84 12.11
CA LEU A 105 -11.35 -16.31 11.00
C LEU A 105 -11.84 -16.93 9.69
N GLU A 106 -12.29 -16.09 8.78
CA GLU A 106 -12.90 -16.50 7.52
C GLU A 106 -12.07 -16.04 6.33
N GLU A 107 -12.08 -16.83 5.26
CA GLU A 107 -11.53 -16.39 3.98
C GLU A 107 -12.40 -15.27 3.44
N PHE A 108 -11.78 -14.21 2.93
CA PHE A 108 -12.52 -13.19 2.24
C PHE A 108 -12.98 -13.72 0.88
N ILE A 109 -14.28 -13.75 0.64
CA ILE A 109 -14.88 -14.09 -0.66
C ILE A 109 -15.89 -13.01 -1.01
N ALA A 110 -15.56 -12.16 -1.99
CA ALA A 110 -16.37 -10.99 -2.37
C ALA A 110 -17.86 -11.29 -2.53
N ALA A 111 -18.20 -12.40 -3.20
CA ALA A 111 -19.57 -12.79 -3.53
C ALA A 111 -20.46 -13.11 -2.31
N VAL A 112 -19.88 -13.45 -1.16
CA VAL A 112 -20.62 -13.82 0.06
C VAL A 112 -20.27 -12.97 1.28
N SER A 113 -19.25 -12.11 1.16
CA SER A 113 -18.78 -11.21 2.24
C SER A 113 -19.82 -10.21 2.76
N GLY A 114 -20.88 -9.94 2.00
CA GLY A 114 -21.86 -8.91 2.35
C GLY A 114 -21.40 -7.47 2.09
N ARG A 115 -20.20 -7.27 1.51
CA ARG A 115 -19.69 -5.94 1.14
C ARG A 115 -20.63 -5.20 0.18
N ALA A 116 -20.57 -3.86 0.19
CA ALA A 116 -21.39 -3.03 -0.69
C ALA A 116 -21.00 -3.16 -2.18
N ASN A 117 -19.70 -3.25 -2.48
CA ASN A 117 -19.21 -3.32 -3.86
C ASN A 117 -19.42 -4.70 -4.51
N PRO A 118 -20.27 -4.86 -5.54
CA PRO A 118 -20.43 -6.15 -6.21
C PRO A 118 -19.32 -6.44 -7.23
N ASN A 119 -18.47 -5.46 -7.54
CA ASN A 119 -17.60 -5.46 -8.70
C ASN A 119 -16.12 -5.49 -8.26
N PRO A 120 -15.52 -6.68 -8.08
CA PRO A 120 -14.11 -6.78 -7.70
C PRO A 120 -13.21 -6.28 -8.82
N ILE A 121 -12.11 -5.64 -8.44
CA ILE A 121 -11.02 -5.25 -9.32
C ILE A 121 -9.69 -5.69 -8.68
N LEU A 122 -8.67 -5.93 -9.50
CA LEU A 122 -7.37 -6.39 -9.00
C LEU A 122 -6.27 -5.33 -9.18
N ASN A 123 -6.26 -4.64 -10.32
CA ASN A 123 -5.18 -3.76 -10.67
C ASN A 123 -5.72 -2.42 -11.14
N PHE A 124 -5.99 -1.48 -10.22
CA PHE A 124 -6.51 -0.17 -10.59
C PHE A 124 -5.39 0.77 -11.05
N LEU A 125 -5.14 0.78 -12.35
CA LEU A 125 -4.02 1.49 -12.97
C LEU A 125 -4.49 2.77 -13.68
N GLN A 126 -3.54 3.69 -13.91
CA GLN A 126 -3.73 4.90 -14.72
C GLN A 126 -4.92 5.76 -14.24
N ILE A 127 -5.02 5.87 -12.91
CA ILE A 127 -6.14 6.51 -12.23
C ILE A 127 -6.12 8.02 -12.50
N GLN A 128 -7.27 8.59 -12.85
CA GLN A 128 -7.48 10.02 -12.98
C GLN A 128 -8.80 10.43 -12.33
N GLU A 129 -8.78 11.56 -11.62
CA GLU A 129 -10.00 12.19 -11.15
C GLU A 129 -10.77 12.80 -12.34
N SER A 130 -12.09 12.66 -12.33
CA SER A 130 -13.00 13.23 -13.32
C SER A 130 -12.90 14.77 -13.35
N ALA A 131 -12.77 15.33 -14.54
CA ALA A 131 -12.81 16.79 -14.73
C ALA A 131 -14.20 17.42 -14.48
N THR A 132 -15.25 16.61 -14.32
CA THR A 132 -16.65 17.08 -14.18
C THR A 132 -17.30 16.72 -12.85
N VAL A 133 -16.75 15.74 -12.12
CA VAL A 133 -17.27 15.26 -10.84
C VAL A 133 -16.10 15.06 -9.88
N ALA A 134 -15.91 15.99 -8.95
CA ALA A 134 -14.88 15.87 -7.91
C ALA A 134 -15.12 14.60 -7.06
N GLY A 135 -14.05 13.89 -6.71
CA GLY A 135 -14.10 12.62 -6.00
C GLY A 135 -14.47 11.40 -6.86
N ARG A 136 -14.80 11.57 -8.15
CA ARG A 136 -14.95 10.43 -9.07
C ARG A 136 -13.63 10.11 -9.73
N TYR A 137 -13.17 8.88 -9.59
CA TYR A 137 -11.93 8.42 -10.20
C TYR A 137 -12.23 7.40 -11.30
N LEU A 138 -11.59 7.56 -12.46
CA LEU A 138 -11.56 6.57 -13.54
C LEU A 138 -10.19 5.95 -13.63
N GLY A 139 -10.12 4.71 -14.07
CA GLY A 139 -8.86 4.02 -14.31
C GLY A 139 -9.13 2.70 -15.02
N VAL A 140 -8.12 1.86 -15.05
CA VAL A 140 -8.13 0.60 -15.79
C VAL A 140 -7.95 -0.53 -14.80
N ASP A 141 -8.85 -1.51 -14.79
CA ASP A 141 -8.55 -2.83 -14.22
C ASP A 141 -7.93 -3.70 -15.32
N ALA A 142 -6.65 -4.04 -15.17
CA ALA A 142 -5.87 -4.72 -16.20
C ALA A 142 -5.19 -5.98 -15.66
N PRO A 143 -4.91 -6.98 -16.49
CA PRO A 143 -4.08 -8.11 -16.10
C PRO A 143 -2.67 -7.63 -15.78
N GLU A 144 -1.99 -8.35 -14.89
CA GLU A 144 -0.61 -8.01 -14.48
C GLU A 144 0.35 -8.00 -15.67
N PHE A 145 0.17 -8.92 -16.62
CA PHE A 145 1.06 -9.11 -17.75
C PHE A 145 0.33 -9.12 -19.09
N GLN A 146 1.12 -9.04 -20.16
CA GLN A 146 0.74 -9.32 -21.55
C GLN A 146 -0.19 -8.30 -22.24
N THR A 147 -0.89 -7.45 -21.50
CA THR A 147 -1.78 -6.44 -22.11
C THR A 147 -1.16 -5.04 -22.15
N HIS A 148 0.10 -4.91 -21.73
CA HIS A 148 0.77 -3.62 -21.54
C HIS A 148 -0.03 -2.69 -20.62
N ALA A 149 -0.65 -3.19 -19.55
CA ALA A 149 -1.56 -2.43 -18.67
C ALA A 149 -2.82 -1.87 -19.40
N GLY A 150 -3.24 -2.55 -20.47
CA GLY A 150 -4.57 -2.38 -21.06
C GLY A 150 -5.57 -3.34 -20.42
N GLY A 151 -6.81 -2.89 -20.25
CA GLY A 151 -7.85 -3.67 -19.59
C GLY A 151 -9.22 -3.00 -19.66
N GLN A 152 -10.06 -3.29 -18.67
CA GLN A 152 -11.39 -2.75 -18.51
C GLN A 152 -11.33 -1.34 -17.91
N ILE A 153 -12.08 -0.38 -18.45
CA ILE A 153 -12.27 0.91 -17.78
C ILE A 153 -13.29 0.74 -16.66
N VAL A 154 -12.89 1.16 -15.47
CA VAL A 154 -13.74 1.20 -14.28
C VAL A 154 -13.73 2.61 -13.69
N SER A 155 -14.72 2.90 -12.84
CA SER A 155 -14.72 4.12 -12.04
C SER A 155 -15.29 3.88 -10.66
N MET A 156 -14.92 4.72 -9.71
CA MET A 156 -15.51 4.72 -8.37
C MET A 156 -15.69 6.16 -7.87
N ASP A 157 -16.73 6.36 -7.07
CA ASP A 157 -16.96 7.61 -6.35
C ASP A 157 -16.38 7.49 -4.96
N VAL A 158 -15.40 8.33 -4.66
CA VAL A 158 -14.58 8.32 -3.44
C VAL A 158 -14.52 9.74 -2.90
N ALA A 159 -15.69 10.21 -2.45
CA ALA A 159 -15.80 11.52 -1.84
C ALA A 159 -15.26 11.44 -0.40
N PRO A 160 -14.48 12.40 0.11
CA PRO A 160 -13.78 12.29 1.41
C PRO A 160 -14.62 12.07 2.68
N ALA A 161 -15.96 12.01 2.57
CA ALA A 161 -16.87 11.75 3.67
C ALA A 161 -17.69 10.47 3.46
N LEU A 162 -17.41 9.72 2.39
CA LEU A 162 -18.04 8.44 2.09
C LEU A 162 -17.20 7.34 2.75
N PRO A 163 -17.72 6.59 3.72
CA PRO A 163 -17.00 5.46 4.30
C PRO A 163 -16.57 4.45 3.22
N ALA A 164 -15.37 3.90 3.34
CA ALA A 164 -14.82 3.07 2.27
C ALA A 164 -15.68 1.82 2.01
N ASP A 165 -16.27 1.24 3.06
CA ASP A 165 -17.20 0.10 2.99
C ASP A 165 -18.51 0.39 2.22
N GLN A 166 -18.75 1.64 1.82
CA GLN A 166 -19.86 2.08 0.97
C GLN A 166 -19.44 2.45 -0.46
N ILE A 167 -18.13 2.44 -0.77
CA ILE A 167 -17.61 2.71 -2.11
C ILE A 167 -17.97 1.55 -3.03
N VAL A 168 -18.46 1.88 -4.23
CA VAL A 168 -18.84 0.90 -5.25
C VAL A 168 -18.08 1.17 -6.54
N VAL A 169 -17.52 0.13 -7.11
CA VAL A 169 -16.92 0.18 -8.45
C VAL A 169 -18.01 0.06 -9.50
N ALA A 170 -17.97 0.93 -10.50
CA ALA A 170 -18.78 0.87 -11.69
C ALA A 170 -17.92 0.50 -12.90
N TYR A 171 -18.26 -0.62 -13.55
CA TYR A 171 -17.70 -1.01 -14.83
C TYR A 171 -18.17 -0.07 -15.94
N ARG A 172 -17.24 0.60 -16.61
CA ARG A 172 -17.53 1.55 -17.71
C ARG A 172 -17.43 0.87 -19.06
N THR A 173 -16.45 0.01 -19.27
CA THR A 173 -16.44 -0.92 -20.41
C THR A 173 -16.86 -2.31 -19.94
N HIS A 174 -17.25 -3.18 -20.87
CA HIS A 174 -17.77 -4.51 -20.56
C HIS A 174 -16.71 -5.39 -19.84
N PRO A 175 -17.08 -6.25 -18.87
CA PRO A 175 -16.15 -7.14 -18.15
C PRO A 175 -15.26 -8.01 -19.05
N ASP A 176 -15.78 -8.47 -20.20
CA ASP A 176 -14.97 -9.17 -21.21
C ASP A 176 -13.70 -8.41 -21.62
N THR A 177 -13.62 -7.10 -21.42
CA THR A 177 -12.42 -6.28 -21.75
C THR A 177 -11.31 -6.35 -20.69
N ALA A 178 -11.54 -7.06 -19.58
CA ALA A 178 -10.58 -7.21 -18.50
C ALA A 178 -9.42 -8.13 -18.86
N ASP A 179 -9.65 -9.21 -19.61
CA ASP A 179 -8.64 -10.26 -19.85
C ASP A 179 -8.47 -10.64 -21.33
N PRO A 180 -7.27 -11.07 -21.75
CA PRO A 180 -7.02 -11.73 -23.03
C PRO A 180 -7.95 -12.91 -23.34
N ASP A 181 -8.66 -12.82 -24.46
CA ASP A 181 -9.43 -13.92 -25.02
C ASP A 181 -9.17 -14.07 -26.54
N PRO A 182 -8.56 -15.17 -27.00
CA PRO A 182 -8.40 -15.44 -28.43
C PRO A 182 -9.70 -15.84 -29.15
N THR A 183 -10.76 -16.13 -28.41
CA THR A 183 -12.09 -16.52 -28.88
C THR A 183 -13.18 -15.65 -28.24
N PRO A 184 -13.08 -14.31 -28.37
CA PRO A 184 -13.87 -13.38 -27.59
C PRO A 184 -15.37 -13.49 -27.84
N GLY A 185 -16.14 -13.26 -26.78
CA GLY A 185 -17.57 -12.95 -26.89
C GLY A 185 -17.82 -11.63 -27.65
N PRO A 186 -19.07 -11.35 -28.05
CA PRO A 186 -19.41 -10.15 -28.83
C PRO A 186 -19.18 -8.83 -28.08
N CYS A 187 -19.03 -8.87 -26.75
CA CYS A 187 -18.85 -7.69 -25.91
C CYS A 187 -17.40 -7.38 -25.55
N HIS A 188 -16.45 -8.23 -25.97
CA HIS A 188 -15.03 -7.91 -25.83
C HIS A 188 -14.65 -6.81 -26.84
N SER A 189 -14.72 -5.55 -26.42
CA SER A 189 -14.38 -4.41 -27.26
C SER A 189 -12.87 -4.09 -27.31
N GLY A 190 -12.02 -4.97 -26.78
CA GLY A 190 -10.55 -4.81 -26.76
C GLY A 190 -10.08 -4.09 -25.50
N PHE A 191 -8.77 -3.87 -25.39
CA PHE A 191 -8.18 -3.30 -24.18
C PHE A 191 -8.11 -1.78 -24.22
N TYR A 192 -8.44 -1.16 -23.09
CA TYR A 192 -8.40 0.27 -22.88
C TYR A 192 -7.33 0.66 -21.88
N ARG A 193 -6.80 1.86 -22.03
CA ARG A 193 -5.79 2.40 -21.13
C ARG A 193 -5.89 3.94 -21.05
N SER A 194 -5.34 4.53 -20.00
CA SER A 194 -5.31 5.97 -19.71
C SER A 194 -6.65 6.68 -19.97
N PRO A 195 -7.76 6.26 -19.31
CA PRO A 195 -9.04 6.93 -19.45
C PRO A 195 -8.94 8.39 -18.99
N LEU A 196 -9.51 9.30 -19.77
CA LEU A 196 -9.49 10.74 -19.51
C LEU A 196 -10.88 11.32 -19.80
N GLN A 197 -11.57 11.75 -18.74
CA GLN A 197 -12.79 12.55 -18.91
C GLN A 197 -12.42 14.01 -19.10
N LEU A 198 -12.80 14.58 -20.24
CA LEU A 198 -12.55 15.97 -20.60
C LEU A 198 -13.49 16.91 -19.85
N ALA A 199 -13.16 18.20 -19.83
CA ALA A 199 -13.96 19.21 -19.12
C ALA A 199 -15.37 19.41 -19.71
N ASP A 200 -15.61 18.98 -20.95
CA ASP A 200 -16.94 18.97 -21.58
C ASP A 200 -17.78 17.73 -21.22
N GLY A 201 -17.23 16.82 -20.41
CA GLY A 201 -17.87 15.59 -19.96
C GLY A 201 -17.66 14.38 -20.88
N SER A 202 -17.11 14.58 -22.08
CA SER A 202 -16.77 13.47 -22.97
C SER A 202 -15.65 12.62 -22.38
N LEU A 203 -15.70 11.31 -22.63
CA LEU A 203 -14.69 10.37 -22.19
C LEU A 203 -13.89 9.89 -23.39
N MET A 204 -12.57 9.86 -23.24
CA MET A 204 -11.68 9.23 -24.18
C MET A 204 -10.77 8.24 -23.47
N ALA A 205 -10.17 7.34 -24.26
CA ALA A 205 -9.15 6.43 -23.79
C ALA A 205 -8.17 6.12 -24.92
N VAL A 206 -7.03 5.58 -24.54
CA VAL A 206 -6.12 4.91 -25.47
C VAL A 206 -6.62 3.47 -25.64
N HIS A 207 -6.75 3.00 -26.88
CA HIS A 207 -7.30 1.68 -27.18
C HIS A 207 -6.30 0.82 -27.96
N ALA A 208 -6.23 -0.48 -27.66
CA ALA A 208 -5.24 -1.43 -28.21
C ALA A 208 -5.30 -1.61 -29.74
N GLY A 209 -6.34 -1.12 -30.39
CA GLY A 209 -6.51 -1.17 -31.83
C GLY A 209 -7.34 -2.36 -32.28
N GLU A 210 -7.29 -2.61 -33.58
CA GLU A 210 -8.13 -3.58 -34.27
C GLU A 210 -7.28 -4.69 -34.89
N ASN A 211 -7.72 -5.95 -34.77
CA ASN A 211 -7.08 -7.12 -35.38
C ASN A 211 -7.71 -7.53 -36.73
N GLY A 212 -8.53 -6.65 -37.27
CA GLY A 212 -9.25 -6.75 -38.54
C GLY A 212 -10.26 -5.60 -38.62
N VAL A 213 -10.82 -5.32 -39.79
CA VAL A 213 -11.73 -4.18 -39.97
C VAL A 213 -12.94 -4.31 -39.02
N GLY A 214 -13.03 -3.41 -38.03
CA GLY A 214 -14.12 -3.39 -37.05
C GLY A 214 -14.03 -4.48 -35.96
N ALA A 215 -12.95 -5.26 -35.93
CA ALA A 215 -12.70 -6.29 -34.92
C ALA A 215 -11.60 -5.81 -33.96
N PRO A 216 -11.89 -5.65 -32.65
CA PRO A 216 -10.88 -5.23 -31.69
C PRO A 216 -9.80 -6.30 -31.51
N GLU A 217 -8.57 -5.89 -31.18
CA GLU A 217 -7.58 -6.83 -30.67
C GLU A 217 -7.92 -7.24 -29.22
N THR A 218 -8.10 -8.54 -29.02
CA THR A 218 -8.54 -9.15 -27.76
C THR A 218 -7.53 -10.14 -27.20
N ARG A 219 -6.45 -10.41 -27.93
CA ARG A 219 -5.42 -11.38 -27.52
C ARG A 219 -4.37 -10.69 -26.67
N ALA A 220 -3.66 -11.48 -25.86
CA ALA A 220 -2.40 -11.09 -25.24
C ALA A 220 -1.41 -10.57 -26.30
N ASP A 221 -0.58 -9.57 -25.99
CA ASP A 221 0.44 -9.12 -26.94
C ASP A 221 1.48 -10.22 -27.19
N ALA A 222 2.08 -10.18 -28.38
CA ALA A 222 3.18 -11.05 -28.74
C ALA A 222 4.00 -10.39 -29.85
N ASN A 223 5.31 -10.72 -29.93
CA ASN A 223 6.09 -10.35 -31.09
C ASN A 223 5.58 -11.09 -32.33
N THR A 224 4.94 -10.37 -33.25
CA THR A 224 4.42 -10.90 -34.52
C THR A 224 5.45 -10.91 -35.64
N GLY A 225 6.63 -10.34 -35.40
CA GLY A 225 7.75 -10.28 -36.33
C GLY A 225 8.94 -11.14 -35.87
N THR A 226 10.13 -10.57 -35.94
CA THR A 226 11.39 -11.21 -35.50
C THR A 226 12.09 -10.33 -34.47
N ARG A 227 13.20 -10.80 -33.89
CA ARG A 227 14.04 -9.96 -33.00
C ARG A 227 14.58 -8.72 -33.73
N ALA A 228 14.97 -8.84 -34.99
CA ALA A 228 15.53 -7.73 -35.79
C ALA A 228 14.46 -6.82 -36.40
N LEU A 229 13.26 -7.35 -36.64
CA LEU A 229 12.11 -6.63 -37.20
C LEU A 229 10.87 -6.96 -36.34
N PRO A 230 10.77 -6.42 -35.12
CA PRO A 230 9.68 -6.73 -34.21
C PRO A 230 8.35 -6.16 -34.69
N GLY A 231 7.27 -6.87 -34.38
CA GLY A 231 5.90 -6.40 -34.55
C GLY A 231 5.12 -6.62 -33.26
N SER A 232 4.21 -5.71 -32.92
CA SER A 232 3.24 -5.92 -31.83
C SER A 232 1.87 -6.22 -32.42
N ARG A 233 1.03 -6.94 -31.67
CA ARG A 233 -0.41 -7.05 -31.99
C ARG A 233 -1.14 -5.75 -31.73
N TYR A 234 -0.67 -4.97 -30.76
CA TYR A 234 -1.31 -3.73 -30.35
C TYR A 234 -0.86 -2.54 -31.18
N SER A 235 -1.82 -1.65 -31.42
CA SER A 235 -1.64 -0.34 -32.00
C SER A 235 -2.41 0.65 -31.12
N PHE A 236 -1.80 1.04 -30.00
CA PHE A 236 -2.44 1.92 -29.04
C PHE A 236 -2.69 3.31 -29.64
N ARG A 237 -3.96 3.69 -29.76
CA ARG A 237 -4.40 4.95 -30.38
C ARG A 237 -5.46 5.66 -29.53
N LEU A 238 -5.47 7.00 -29.60
CA LEU A 238 -6.47 7.82 -28.90
C LEU A 238 -7.84 7.70 -29.59
N ARG A 239 -8.86 7.31 -28.83
CA ARG A 239 -10.23 7.16 -29.30
C ARG A 239 -11.20 7.78 -28.30
N GLY A 240 -12.24 8.47 -28.81
CA GLY A 240 -13.39 8.82 -27.98
C GLY A 240 -14.18 7.56 -27.62
N LEU A 241 -14.88 7.59 -26.49
CA LEU A 241 -15.78 6.52 -26.08
C LEU A 241 -17.23 6.93 -26.25
N GLY A 242 -18.08 5.96 -26.61
CA GLY A 242 -19.53 6.13 -26.70
C GLY A 242 -20.25 4.88 -26.23
N ASP A 243 -21.58 4.96 -26.14
CA ASP A 243 -22.41 3.82 -25.73
C ASP A 243 -22.20 2.63 -26.67
N ASP A 244 -22.03 1.45 -26.08
CA ASP A 244 -22.02 0.20 -26.83
C ASP A 244 -23.45 -0.20 -27.20
N LEU A 245 -23.57 -1.01 -28.25
CA LEU A 245 -24.83 -1.45 -28.80
C LEU A 245 -25.20 -2.84 -28.26
N ALA A 246 -26.46 -3.24 -28.42
CA ALA A 246 -26.89 -4.60 -28.08
C ALA A 246 -26.00 -5.66 -28.76
N PRO A 247 -25.57 -6.72 -28.05
CA PRO A 247 -26.04 -7.16 -26.73
C PRO A 247 -25.35 -6.51 -25.52
N CYS A 248 -24.44 -5.56 -25.72
CA CYS A 248 -23.54 -5.00 -24.71
C CYS A 248 -23.99 -3.61 -24.21
N ALA A 249 -25.27 -3.26 -24.46
CA ALA A 249 -25.83 -1.98 -24.08
C ALA A 249 -25.70 -1.73 -22.57
N GLY A 250 -25.33 -0.50 -22.20
CA GLY A 250 -25.04 -0.11 -20.81
C GLY A 250 -23.54 0.02 -20.50
N TYR A 251 -22.67 -0.44 -21.40
CA TYR A 251 -21.23 -0.21 -21.36
C TYR A 251 -20.79 0.77 -22.44
N LEU A 252 -19.55 1.23 -22.36
CA LEU A 252 -18.89 2.07 -23.34
C LEU A 252 -17.99 1.24 -24.26
N ARG A 253 -17.84 1.73 -25.49
CA ARG A 253 -16.96 1.16 -26.53
C ARG A 253 -16.15 2.24 -27.24
N TYR A 254 -14.98 1.88 -27.73
CA TYR A 254 -14.13 2.74 -28.56
C TYR A 254 -14.83 3.23 -29.84
N GLY A 255 -14.65 4.51 -30.16
CA GLY A 255 -15.08 5.15 -31.40
C GLY A 255 -13.96 5.22 -32.45
N THR A 256 -13.96 6.28 -33.27
CA THR A 256 -12.90 6.52 -34.25
C THR A 256 -11.64 7.09 -33.61
N THR A 257 -10.49 6.91 -34.26
CA THR A 257 -9.23 7.54 -33.85
C THR A 257 -9.31 9.06 -33.92
N LEU A 258 -8.82 9.76 -32.89
CA LEU A 258 -8.88 11.22 -32.78
C LEU A 258 -7.78 11.94 -33.57
N THR A 259 -6.76 11.21 -33.99
CA THR A 259 -5.57 11.72 -34.69
C THR A 259 -5.31 10.87 -35.94
N PRO A 260 -4.55 11.38 -36.92
CA PRO A 260 -4.03 10.53 -38.01
C PRO A 260 -2.91 9.59 -37.52
N GLY A 261 -2.29 9.88 -36.37
CA GLY A 261 -1.15 9.13 -35.83
C GLY A 261 0.19 9.65 -36.35
N ILE A 262 1.28 9.11 -35.79
CA ILE A 262 2.65 9.51 -36.13
C ILE A 262 3.41 8.30 -36.66
N HIS A 263 3.91 8.41 -37.89
CA HIS A 263 4.75 7.38 -38.50
C HIS A 263 6.24 7.67 -38.31
N LYS A 264 7.02 6.65 -37.96
CA LYS A 264 8.48 6.74 -37.80
C LYS A 264 9.20 5.48 -38.27
N THR A 265 10.41 5.70 -38.79
CA THR A 265 11.44 4.67 -38.93
C THR A 265 12.52 4.96 -37.89
N LEU A 266 12.85 3.98 -37.05
CA LEU A 266 13.87 4.07 -36.02
C LEU A 266 14.60 2.74 -35.86
N TRP A 267 15.80 2.77 -35.28
CA TRP A 267 16.59 1.57 -35.03
C TRP A 267 17.46 1.73 -33.79
N PHE A 268 17.80 0.61 -33.15
CA PHE A 268 18.74 0.54 -32.02
C PHE A 268 19.43 -0.83 -31.98
N TRP A 269 20.44 -0.98 -31.13
CA TRP A 269 21.11 -2.26 -30.87
C TRP A 269 20.53 -2.92 -29.61
N ASP A 270 20.16 -4.20 -29.73
CA ASP A 270 19.76 -5.08 -28.62
C ASP A 270 20.69 -6.29 -28.54
N PRO A 271 21.62 -6.28 -27.58
CA PRO A 271 22.90 -5.59 -27.72
C PRO A 271 23.68 -5.97 -29.00
N ASP A 272 23.51 -7.19 -29.52
CA ASP A 272 24.23 -7.73 -30.69
C ASP A 272 23.37 -7.78 -31.97
N VAL A 273 22.06 -7.49 -31.85
CA VAL A 273 21.13 -7.45 -32.99
C VAL A 273 20.72 -6.01 -33.24
N ARG A 274 20.87 -5.55 -34.48
CA ARG A 274 20.25 -4.31 -34.91
C ARG A 274 18.76 -4.56 -35.06
N VAL A 275 17.98 -3.82 -34.28
CA VAL A 275 16.53 -3.82 -34.29
C VAL A 275 16.07 -2.63 -35.13
N ASP A 276 15.30 -2.90 -36.19
CA ASP A 276 14.74 -1.88 -37.05
C ASP A 276 13.21 -1.88 -36.92
N TYR A 277 12.65 -0.70 -36.68
CA TYR A 277 11.23 -0.40 -36.84
C TYR A 277 11.09 0.47 -38.09
N VAL A 278 10.43 -0.03 -39.14
CA VAL A 278 10.35 0.63 -40.45
C VAL A 278 8.94 1.12 -40.71
N ASP A 279 8.79 2.44 -40.88
CA ASP A 279 7.52 3.13 -41.16
C ASP A 279 6.37 2.71 -40.23
N ILE A 280 6.69 2.52 -38.95
CA ILE A 280 5.70 2.10 -37.96
C ILE A 280 4.86 3.28 -37.50
N LEU A 281 3.60 2.99 -37.22
CA LEU A 281 2.73 3.88 -36.49
C LEU A 281 3.08 3.79 -35.00
N LEU A 282 3.52 4.91 -34.41
CA LEU A 282 3.83 4.98 -32.99
C LEU A 282 2.55 4.87 -32.15
N TRP A 283 2.69 4.27 -30.97
CA TRP A 283 1.64 4.26 -29.96
C TRP A 283 1.43 5.67 -29.39
N GLU A 284 0.18 5.99 -29.15
CA GLU A 284 -0.25 7.22 -28.47
C GLU A 284 -0.63 6.85 -27.05
N LEU A 285 0.14 7.34 -26.07
CA LEU A 285 -0.02 7.01 -24.66
C LEU A 285 -0.22 8.29 -23.84
N ASP A 286 -0.85 8.16 -22.68
CA ASP A 286 -0.97 9.20 -21.64
C ASP A 286 -1.50 10.55 -22.14
N PRO A 287 -2.74 10.59 -22.69
CA PRO A 287 -3.35 11.83 -23.10
C PRO A 287 -3.53 12.78 -21.91
N VAL A 288 -3.32 14.08 -22.18
CA VAL A 288 -3.51 15.16 -21.21
C VAL A 288 -4.37 16.25 -21.85
N GLU A 289 -5.43 16.65 -21.16
CA GLU A 289 -6.21 17.83 -21.54
C GLU A 289 -5.42 19.10 -21.20
N VAL A 290 -5.08 19.91 -22.21
CA VAL A 290 -4.42 21.19 -22.00
C VAL A 290 -5.45 22.32 -21.97
N ARG A 291 -5.70 22.86 -20.78
CA ARG A 291 -6.59 24.01 -20.57
C ARG A 291 -6.11 24.90 -19.42
N PRO A 292 -6.52 26.18 -19.37
CA PRO A 292 -6.31 27.00 -18.19
C PRO A 292 -7.00 26.38 -16.97
N ARG A 293 -6.27 26.24 -15.86
CA ARG A 293 -6.79 25.81 -14.56
C ARG A 293 -6.08 26.56 -13.42
N PRO A 294 -6.77 26.89 -12.31
CA PRO A 294 -6.10 27.40 -11.13
C PRO A 294 -5.15 26.35 -10.55
N VAL A 295 -4.10 26.80 -9.85
CA VAL A 295 -3.25 25.92 -9.07
C VAL A 295 -4.12 25.34 -7.93
N PRO A 296 -4.17 24.00 -7.76
CA PRO A 296 -4.90 23.41 -6.64
C PRO A 296 -4.36 23.93 -5.30
N PRO A 297 -5.21 24.12 -4.27
CA PRO A 297 -4.75 24.53 -2.96
C PRO A 297 -3.75 23.52 -2.39
N ALA A 298 -2.79 24.01 -1.61
CA ALA A 298 -1.91 23.13 -0.84
C ALA A 298 -2.71 22.42 0.25
N THR A 299 -2.55 21.10 0.32
CA THR A 299 -3.10 20.27 1.40
C THR A 299 -1.97 19.87 2.34
N THR A 300 -2.28 19.77 3.63
CA THR A 300 -1.35 19.41 4.71
C THR A 300 -2.09 18.59 5.76
N GLY A 301 -1.41 17.66 6.44
CA GLY A 301 -2.02 16.86 7.50
C GLY A 301 -2.38 17.69 8.75
N GLU A 302 -3.61 17.51 9.24
CA GLU A 302 -4.08 18.11 10.49
C GLU A 302 -3.84 17.17 11.67
N LEU A 303 -3.47 17.73 12.84
CA LEU A 303 -3.39 16.93 14.06
C LEU A 303 -4.81 16.78 14.65
N PRO A 304 -5.37 15.57 14.76
CA PRO A 304 -6.73 15.41 15.26
C PRO A 304 -6.87 15.80 16.74
N ALA A 305 -8.11 16.04 17.16
CA ALA A 305 -8.40 16.60 18.47
C ALA A 305 -7.93 15.76 19.67
N PRO A 306 -8.04 14.41 19.69
CA PRO A 306 -7.55 13.60 20.81
C PRO A 306 -6.05 13.76 21.02
N GLU A 307 -5.25 13.68 19.95
CA GLU A 307 -3.80 13.82 20.03
C GLU A 307 -3.40 15.26 20.38
N ALA A 308 -4.05 16.27 19.78
CA ALA A 308 -3.82 17.67 20.12
C ALA A 308 -4.07 17.97 21.61
N ALA A 309 -5.08 17.33 22.23
CA ALA A 309 -5.35 17.45 23.65
C ALA A 309 -4.22 16.84 24.51
N VAL A 310 -3.64 15.70 24.10
CA VAL A 310 -2.50 15.09 24.79
C VAL A 310 -1.27 16.00 24.71
N PHE A 311 -0.95 16.56 23.54
CA PHE A 311 0.13 17.54 23.39
C PHE A 311 -0.04 18.75 24.32
N ALA A 312 -1.27 19.28 24.40
CA ALA A 312 -1.60 20.40 25.29
C ALA A 312 -1.46 20.03 26.77
N ALA A 313 -1.94 18.85 27.17
CA ALA A 313 -1.83 18.35 28.55
C ALA A 313 -0.38 18.15 28.98
N GLU A 314 0.46 17.65 28.07
CA GLU A 314 1.90 17.45 28.29
C GLU A 314 2.75 18.72 28.14
N ALA A 315 2.11 19.86 27.83
CA ALA A 315 2.73 21.15 27.55
C ALA A 315 3.84 21.07 26.48
N VAL A 316 3.62 20.27 25.44
CA VAL A 316 4.54 20.12 24.30
C VAL A 316 4.03 20.96 23.12
N ASP A 317 4.87 21.88 22.65
CA ASP A 317 4.58 22.63 21.42
C ASP A 317 4.71 21.72 20.19
N VAL A 318 3.62 21.55 19.45
CA VAL A 318 3.53 20.64 18.30
C VAL A 318 4.53 21.04 17.21
N ALA A 319 4.73 22.33 16.95
CA ALA A 319 5.63 22.79 15.91
C ALA A 319 7.10 22.49 16.27
N ALA A 320 7.49 22.71 17.53
CA ALA A 320 8.82 22.37 18.04
C ALA A 320 9.06 20.85 18.01
N PHE A 321 8.04 20.05 18.34
CA PHE A 321 8.12 18.59 18.25
C PHE A 321 8.32 18.13 16.80
N ARG A 322 7.50 18.61 15.85
CA ARG A 322 7.64 18.31 14.42
C ARG A 322 9.02 18.72 13.89
N ALA A 323 9.54 19.88 14.31
CA ALA A 323 10.86 20.36 13.91
C ALA A 323 12.00 19.47 14.45
N ASP A 324 11.91 18.99 15.70
CA ASP A 324 12.89 18.06 16.28
C ASP A 324 12.89 16.72 15.54
N LEU A 325 11.70 16.17 15.25
CA LEU A 325 11.58 14.95 14.45
C LEU A 325 12.16 15.14 13.04
N ALA A 326 11.83 16.25 12.38
CA ALA A 326 12.36 16.55 11.05
C ALA A 326 13.89 16.65 11.05
N ALA A 327 14.48 17.31 12.05
CA ALA A 327 15.94 17.41 12.20
C ALA A 327 16.62 16.05 12.40
N LYS A 328 15.90 15.07 12.98
CA LYS A 328 16.39 13.69 13.17
C LYS A 328 16.05 12.78 11.98
N GLY A 329 15.25 13.23 11.01
CA GLY A 329 14.76 12.40 9.91
C GLY A 329 13.75 11.35 10.38
N LEU A 330 12.95 11.69 11.39
CA LEU A 330 11.93 10.84 12.00
C LEU A 330 10.51 11.36 11.71
N ALA A 331 9.55 10.48 11.91
CA ALA A 331 8.13 10.76 12.01
C ALA A 331 7.57 10.10 13.28
N LEU A 332 6.35 10.46 13.66
CA LEU A 332 5.58 9.85 14.73
C LEU A 332 4.36 9.14 14.14
N VAL A 333 4.15 7.88 14.52
CA VAL A 333 2.91 7.13 14.28
C VAL A 333 2.19 6.94 15.61
N VAL A 334 0.89 7.21 15.63
CA VAL A 334 0.02 7.03 16.80
C VAL A 334 -1.20 6.20 16.41
N SER A 335 -1.57 5.25 17.26
CA SER A 335 -2.90 4.63 17.23
C SER A 335 -3.62 4.77 18.56
N ARG A 336 -4.94 4.99 18.49
CA ARG A 336 -5.78 5.24 19.67
C ARG A 336 -6.18 3.95 20.37
N ASP A 337 -6.56 2.93 19.60
CA ASP A 337 -6.83 1.59 20.12
C ASP A 337 -6.60 0.52 19.04
N VAL A 338 -5.49 -0.21 19.15
CA VAL A 338 -5.13 -1.29 18.21
C VAL A 338 -5.91 -2.58 18.44
N THR A 339 -6.75 -2.66 19.48
CA THR A 339 -7.67 -3.79 19.66
C THR A 339 -8.88 -3.69 18.75
N THR A 340 -9.20 -2.49 18.26
CA THR A 340 -10.29 -2.27 17.29
C THR A 340 -9.81 -2.50 15.86
N ARG A 341 -10.71 -2.99 15.01
CA ARG A 341 -10.48 -3.28 13.58
C ARG A 341 -11.79 -3.09 12.81
N ASP A 342 -11.69 -2.80 11.52
CA ASP A 342 -12.86 -2.75 10.63
C ASP A 342 -13.73 -4.02 10.71
N ALA A 343 -15.06 -3.85 10.64
CA ALA A 343 -16.02 -4.94 10.72
C ALA A 343 -15.87 -6.02 9.63
N ALA A 344 -15.34 -5.68 8.45
CA ALA A 344 -15.12 -6.66 7.38
C ALA A 344 -13.82 -7.47 7.57
N ASP A 345 -12.95 -7.05 8.51
CA ASP A 345 -11.64 -7.67 8.71
C ASP A 345 -11.69 -8.91 9.61
N GLU A 346 -12.06 -10.02 8.99
CA GLU A 346 -12.16 -11.35 9.61
C GLU A 346 -11.01 -12.29 9.21
N GLN A 347 -10.01 -11.79 8.47
CA GLN A 347 -8.91 -12.62 7.95
C GLN A 347 -7.73 -12.68 8.92
N GLN A 348 -7.72 -11.84 9.95
CA GLN A 348 -6.74 -11.85 11.04
C GLN A 348 -7.47 -11.78 12.38
N PRO A 349 -6.85 -12.21 13.49
CA PRO A 349 -7.40 -12.07 14.82
C PRO A 349 -8.00 -10.69 15.10
N TYR A 350 -9.28 -10.67 15.49
CA TYR A 350 -10.02 -9.44 15.79
C TYR A 350 -10.70 -9.42 17.17
N ASN A 351 -10.72 -10.55 17.87
CA ASN A 351 -11.02 -10.60 19.30
C ASN A 351 -9.73 -10.31 20.08
N LEU A 352 -9.44 -9.04 20.31
CA LEU A 352 -8.17 -8.57 20.84
C LEU A 352 -8.32 -7.99 22.25
N ARG A 353 -7.31 -8.19 23.09
CA ARG A 353 -7.23 -7.66 24.46
C ARG A 353 -5.82 -7.22 24.80
N VAL A 354 -5.68 -6.13 25.55
CA VAL A 354 -4.44 -5.79 26.26
C VAL A 354 -4.46 -6.46 27.65
N PRO A 355 -3.56 -7.42 27.95
CA PRO A 355 -3.54 -8.11 29.24
C PRO A 355 -3.36 -7.15 30.41
N GLY A 356 -4.27 -7.22 31.40
CA GLY A 356 -4.22 -6.35 32.58
C GLY A 356 -4.68 -4.90 32.34
N GLY A 357 -4.84 -4.51 31.07
CA GLY A 357 -5.37 -3.22 30.65
C GLY A 357 -6.89 -3.15 30.60
N SER A 358 -7.40 -2.03 30.11
CA SER A 358 -8.82 -1.74 29.91
C SER A 358 -9.31 -2.00 28.49
N ALA A 359 -8.42 -1.98 27.50
CA ALA A 359 -8.77 -2.19 26.10
C ALA A 359 -9.04 -3.66 25.77
N GLN A 360 -10.22 -3.89 25.21
CA GLN A 360 -10.65 -5.16 24.68
C GLN A 360 -11.79 -4.94 23.69
N THR A 361 -11.65 -5.51 22.49
CA THR A 361 -12.69 -5.50 21.46
C THR A 361 -13.01 -6.93 21.07
N LEU A 362 -14.29 -7.30 21.15
CA LEU A 362 -14.77 -8.64 20.84
C LEU A 362 -15.85 -8.55 19.78
N GLY A 363 -15.58 -9.08 18.58
CA GLY A 363 -16.57 -9.15 17.50
C GLY A 363 -17.44 -10.40 17.58
N ALA A 364 -16.89 -11.51 18.08
CA ALA A 364 -17.59 -12.78 18.22
C ALA A 364 -17.22 -13.51 19.51
N GLY A 365 -18.05 -14.46 19.93
CA GLY A 365 -17.63 -15.41 20.98
C GLY A 365 -16.51 -16.32 20.46
N GLY A 366 -15.63 -16.80 21.35
CA GLY A 366 -14.56 -17.73 20.95
C GLY A 366 -13.21 -17.36 21.54
N ARG A 367 -12.15 -17.59 20.77
CA ARG A 367 -10.78 -17.28 21.16
C ARG A 367 -10.60 -15.77 21.32
N ILE A 368 -9.78 -15.39 22.31
CA ILE A 368 -9.35 -14.01 22.57
C ILE A 368 -7.84 -14.01 22.49
N TYR A 369 -7.28 -13.06 21.75
CA TYR A 369 -5.85 -12.92 21.56
C TYR A 369 -5.34 -11.75 22.39
N ASP A 370 -4.28 -12.02 23.13
CA ASP A 370 -3.59 -11.01 23.92
C ASP A 370 -2.56 -10.29 23.03
N VAL A 371 -2.57 -8.96 23.06
CA VAL A 371 -1.60 -8.10 22.36
C VAL A 371 -0.94 -7.17 23.37
N GLU A 372 0.40 -7.17 23.39
CA GLU A 372 1.21 -6.41 24.36
C GLU A 372 2.19 -5.46 23.67
N TYR A 373 2.65 -5.79 22.45
CA TYR A 373 3.65 -5.00 21.74
C TYR A 373 3.28 -4.75 20.28
N LEU A 374 3.66 -3.57 19.78
CA LEU A 374 3.74 -3.27 18.36
C LEU A 374 5.19 -3.41 17.92
N GLN A 375 5.52 -4.48 17.20
CA GLN A 375 6.85 -4.71 16.66
C GLN A 375 6.98 -4.07 15.27
N LEU A 376 8.03 -3.29 15.08
CA LEU A 376 8.27 -2.45 13.90
C LEU A 376 9.31 -3.08 12.98
N PHE A 377 9.04 -3.05 11.68
CA PHE A 377 9.94 -3.49 10.62
C PHE A 377 10.25 -2.37 9.64
N GLN A 378 11.48 -2.35 9.14
CA GLN A 378 11.92 -1.44 8.10
C GLN A 378 12.41 -2.21 6.86
N ALA A 379 12.29 -1.57 5.71
CA ALA A 379 12.57 -2.13 4.38
C ALA A 379 14.06 -2.01 3.98
N ASP A 380 14.89 -3.02 4.29
CA ASP A 380 16.32 -3.01 3.97
C ASP A 380 16.65 -3.65 2.61
N LEU A 381 17.48 -2.98 1.78
CA LEU A 381 17.96 -3.50 0.50
C LEU A 381 19.08 -4.54 0.69
N LEU A 382 18.70 -5.78 1.02
CA LEU A 382 19.63 -6.83 1.43
C LEU A 382 19.64 -8.07 0.55
N ARG A 383 18.62 -8.33 -0.27
CA ARG A 383 18.56 -9.59 -1.02
C ARG A 383 19.29 -9.48 -2.37
N GLY A 384 20.31 -10.31 -2.58
CA GLY A 384 21.05 -10.47 -3.83
C GLY A 384 20.59 -11.68 -4.66
N LEU A 385 21.00 -11.73 -5.92
CA LEU A 385 20.71 -12.79 -6.91
C LEU A 385 21.98 -13.19 -7.68
N SER A 386 21.90 -14.30 -8.42
CA SER A 386 22.97 -14.85 -9.28
C SER A 386 24.21 -15.34 -8.53
N GLY A 387 24.06 -15.60 -7.23
CA GLY A 387 25.08 -16.17 -6.37
C GLY A 387 26.03 -15.11 -5.79
N PRO A 388 26.71 -15.42 -4.66
CA PRO A 388 27.54 -14.46 -3.94
C PRO A 388 28.90 -14.18 -4.60
N ALA A 389 29.33 -15.00 -5.56
CA ALA A 389 30.64 -14.87 -6.22
C ALA A 389 30.66 -13.81 -7.33
N ASP A 390 29.55 -13.68 -8.06
CA ASP A 390 29.34 -12.69 -9.13
C ASP A 390 27.89 -12.21 -9.10
N PRO A 391 27.50 -11.45 -8.06
CA PRO A 391 26.12 -11.10 -7.83
C PRO A 391 25.58 -10.14 -8.87
N ALA A 392 24.30 -10.31 -9.24
CA ALA A 392 23.62 -9.39 -10.13
C ALA A 392 23.60 -7.97 -9.52
N PRO A 393 23.68 -6.90 -10.33
CA PRO A 393 23.54 -5.53 -9.85
C PRO A 393 22.17 -5.29 -9.18
N GLY A 394 22.17 -4.51 -8.10
CA GLY A 394 20.96 -4.19 -7.34
C GLY A 394 20.71 -5.15 -6.17
N ARG A 395 19.74 -4.80 -5.32
CA ARG A 395 19.33 -5.60 -4.15
C ARG A 395 17.82 -5.46 -3.97
N ARG A 396 17.15 -6.53 -3.54
CA ARG A 396 15.73 -6.49 -3.17
C ARG A 396 15.55 -6.17 -1.70
N VAL A 397 14.38 -5.62 -1.40
CA VAL A 397 13.96 -5.23 -0.06
C VAL A 397 13.63 -6.48 0.76
N LEU A 398 14.11 -6.52 2.00
CA LEU A 398 13.71 -7.46 3.05
C LEU A 398 13.24 -6.69 4.28
N ALA A 399 12.18 -7.18 4.93
CA ALA A 399 11.77 -6.65 6.22
C ALA A 399 12.77 -7.06 7.31
N ARG A 400 13.31 -6.07 8.02
CA ARG A 400 14.17 -6.26 9.20
C ARG A 400 13.56 -5.53 10.39
N PRO A 401 13.66 -6.07 11.62
CA PRO A 401 13.30 -5.32 12.82
C PRO A 401 13.93 -3.94 12.77
N MET A 402 13.15 -2.91 13.05
CA MET A 402 13.60 -1.52 12.98
C MET A 402 14.87 -1.32 13.81
N HIS A 403 15.88 -0.72 13.19
CA HIS A 403 17.20 -0.56 13.79
C HIS A 403 17.77 0.86 13.63
N ASP A 404 16.95 1.82 13.24
CA ASP A 404 17.36 3.21 13.19
C ASP A 404 17.65 3.74 14.61
N PRO A 405 18.92 4.05 14.94
CA PRO A 405 19.30 4.42 16.30
C PRO A 405 18.74 5.78 16.74
N ARG A 406 18.19 6.57 15.81
CA ARG A 406 17.58 7.88 16.12
C ARG A 406 16.17 7.72 16.67
N ALA A 407 15.48 6.63 16.31
CA ALA A 407 14.16 6.32 16.81
C ALA A 407 14.26 5.71 18.22
N VAL A 408 14.36 6.59 19.23
CA VAL A 408 14.52 6.20 20.63
C VAL A 408 13.17 6.24 21.34
N HIS A 409 12.69 5.08 21.79
CA HIS A 409 11.42 4.90 22.50
C HIS A 409 11.61 4.77 24.02
N PRO A 410 10.53 4.87 24.82
CA PRO A 410 10.56 4.45 26.20
C PRO A 410 11.13 3.01 26.34
N PRO A 411 11.96 2.74 27.36
CA PRO A 411 12.55 1.43 27.55
C PRO A 411 11.48 0.37 27.86
N LEU A 412 11.61 -0.80 27.25
CA LEU A 412 10.76 -1.97 27.47
C LEU A 412 11.44 -3.00 28.39
N ASP A 413 10.68 -4.02 28.80
CA ASP A 413 11.26 -5.20 29.43
C ASP A 413 12.29 -5.86 28.49
N PRO A 414 13.45 -6.33 28.99
CA PRO A 414 14.43 -7.03 28.17
C PRO A 414 13.91 -8.28 27.43
N SER A 415 12.81 -8.88 27.86
CA SER A 415 12.15 -9.99 27.14
C SER A 415 11.21 -9.54 26.04
N ALA A 416 10.92 -8.24 25.93
CA ALA A 416 10.07 -7.71 24.88
C ALA A 416 10.68 -8.00 23.49
N PRO A 417 9.84 -8.23 22.47
CA PRO A 417 10.34 -8.43 21.11
C PRO A 417 11.17 -7.23 20.67
N VAL A 418 12.30 -7.49 20.02
CA VAL A 418 13.19 -6.43 19.54
C VAL A 418 12.45 -5.48 18.59
N ALA A 419 12.84 -4.22 18.60
CA ALA A 419 12.27 -3.17 17.75
C ALA A 419 10.77 -2.94 17.98
N SER A 420 10.32 -2.94 19.24
CA SER A 420 8.92 -2.77 19.59
C SER A 420 8.64 -1.53 20.43
N VAL A 421 7.38 -1.14 20.48
CA VAL A 421 6.80 -0.28 21.52
C VAL A 421 5.72 -1.05 22.28
N GLU A 422 5.48 -0.67 23.53
CA GLU A 422 4.39 -1.21 24.35
C GLU A 422 3.03 -0.73 23.82
N ILE A 423 2.03 -1.62 23.85
CA ILE A 423 0.61 -1.25 23.72
C ILE A 423 0.12 -0.85 25.10
N ALA A 424 -0.34 0.40 25.25
CA ALA A 424 -0.77 0.91 26.56
C ALA A 424 -2.10 0.29 27.02
N ASP A 425 -2.47 0.53 28.28
CA ASP A 425 -3.65 -0.09 28.91
C ASP A 425 -4.97 0.27 28.22
N ASP A 426 -5.01 1.40 27.50
CA ASP A 426 -6.14 1.87 26.70
C ASP A 426 -6.08 1.39 25.24
N GLY A 427 -5.16 0.47 24.90
CA GLY A 427 -4.99 -0.07 23.56
C GLY A 427 -4.18 0.82 22.62
N SER A 428 -3.75 2.00 23.07
CA SER A 428 -3.01 2.93 22.23
C SER A 428 -1.56 2.51 22.00
N THR A 429 -0.98 2.98 20.88
CA THR A 429 0.45 2.87 20.59
C THR A 429 0.99 4.21 20.11
N ALA A 430 2.26 4.48 20.36
CA ALA A 430 2.96 5.63 19.80
C ALA A 430 4.43 5.27 19.52
N ALA A 431 4.86 5.47 18.27
CA ALA A 431 6.20 5.09 17.84
C ALA A 431 6.85 6.19 16.99
N LEU A 432 8.09 6.55 17.36
CA LEU A 432 9.00 7.23 16.44
C LEU A 432 9.48 6.24 15.38
N VAL A 433 9.44 6.65 14.12
CA VAL A 433 9.87 5.83 12.97
C VAL A 433 10.73 6.65 12.01
N PRO A 434 11.65 6.03 11.24
CA PRO A 434 12.40 6.74 10.21
C PRO A 434 11.48 7.23 9.08
N ALA A 435 11.59 8.51 8.72
CA ALA A 435 10.74 9.12 7.71
C ALA A 435 10.99 8.56 6.30
N HIS A 436 12.26 8.47 5.89
CA HIS A 436 12.62 8.09 4.52
C HIS A 436 12.83 6.59 4.31
N ARG A 437 12.11 5.78 5.09
CA ARG A 437 12.19 4.33 5.03
C ARG A 437 10.78 3.76 5.01
N ALA A 438 10.57 2.76 4.16
CA ALA A 438 9.33 2.01 4.20
C ALA A 438 9.27 1.18 5.49
N MET A 439 8.16 1.33 6.21
CA MET A 439 7.86 0.71 7.49
C MET A 439 6.65 -0.20 7.39
N SER A 440 6.64 -1.22 8.23
CA SER A 440 5.51 -2.12 8.45
C SER A 440 5.59 -2.61 9.91
N TRP A 441 4.59 -3.32 10.40
CA TRP A 441 4.54 -3.73 11.80
C TRP A 441 3.63 -4.93 12.02
N GLN A 442 3.72 -5.48 13.23
CA GLN A 442 2.79 -6.48 13.72
C GLN A 442 2.47 -6.25 15.19
N LEU A 443 1.26 -6.64 15.60
CA LEU A 443 0.91 -6.82 17.01
C LEU A 443 1.41 -8.19 17.45
N THR A 444 2.01 -8.27 18.64
CA THR A 444 2.46 -9.52 19.23
C THR A 444 1.93 -9.70 20.66
N ALA A 445 1.80 -10.96 21.08
CA ALA A 445 1.68 -11.31 22.49
C ALA A 445 2.98 -10.98 23.24
N GLY A 446 2.97 -11.08 24.58
CA GLY A 446 4.12 -10.75 25.43
C GLY A 446 5.38 -11.59 25.15
N ASP A 447 5.23 -12.80 24.64
CA ASP A 447 6.33 -13.69 24.25
C ASP A 447 6.85 -13.47 22.82
N GLY A 448 6.28 -12.49 22.10
CA GLY A 448 6.63 -12.17 20.72
C GLY A 448 5.90 -12.99 19.66
N THR A 449 4.96 -13.85 20.05
CA THR A 449 4.09 -14.55 19.09
C THR A 449 3.29 -13.53 18.28
N PRO A 450 3.38 -13.53 16.94
CA PRO A 450 2.61 -12.60 16.11
C PRO A 450 1.11 -12.89 16.18
N VAL A 451 0.31 -11.82 16.25
CA VAL A 451 -1.16 -11.89 16.32
C VAL A 451 -1.79 -11.26 15.08
N VAL A 452 -1.39 -10.04 14.74
CA VAL A 452 -1.91 -9.28 13.59
C VAL A 452 -0.76 -8.64 12.85
N ARG A 453 -0.78 -8.63 11.52
CA ARG A 453 0.29 -8.09 10.68
C ARG A 453 -0.22 -7.04 9.70
N GLU A 454 0.50 -5.93 9.61
CA GLU A 454 0.29 -4.89 8.61
C GLU A 454 0.97 -5.32 7.31
N ARG A 455 0.21 -5.90 6.38
CA ARG A 455 0.74 -6.51 5.15
C ARG A 455 0.96 -5.48 4.03
N TYR A 456 1.35 -4.25 4.38
CA TYR A 456 1.76 -3.21 3.44
C TYR A 456 2.96 -2.44 3.99
N TRP A 457 3.70 -1.85 3.06
CA TRP A 457 4.67 -0.82 3.39
C TRP A 457 3.97 0.52 3.60
N LEU A 458 4.49 1.37 4.48
CA LEU A 458 4.10 2.77 4.67
C LEU A 458 5.35 3.64 4.74
N THR A 459 5.28 4.89 4.29
CA THR A 459 6.43 5.83 4.35
C THR A 459 5.94 7.17 4.85
N PHE A 460 6.81 7.91 5.52
CA PHE A 460 6.43 9.13 6.24
C PHE A 460 7.29 10.32 5.83
N GLN A 461 6.76 11.53 5.93
CA GLN A 461 7.60 12.73 5.83
C GLN A 461 8.33 13.00 7.13
N ALA A 462 9.49 13.63 7.02
CA ALA A 462 10.25 14.05 8.19
C ALA A 462 9.44 15.10 8.97
N GLY A 463 9.21 14.87 10.26
CA GLY A 463 8.35 15.71 11.10
C GLY A 463 6.85 15.42 10.99
N GLU A 464 6.44 14.40 10.23
CA GLU A 464 5.05 13.96 10.18
C GLU A 464 4.60 13.41 11.54
N ILE A 465 3.36 13.71 11.91
CA ILE A 465 2.63 13.02 12.97
C ILE A 465 1.45 12.36 12.29
N ARG A 466 1.54 11.05 12.05
CA ARG A 466 0.46 10.25 11.47
C ARG A 466 -0.37 9.65 12.59
N VAL A 467 -1.69 9.79 12.49
CA VAL A 467 -2.64 9.18 13.42
C VAL A 467 -3.50 8.19 12.66
N CYS A 468 -3.53 6.95 13.12
CA CYS A 468 -4.44 5.91 12.65
C CYS A 468 -5.25 5.46 13.86
N ALA A 469 -6.55 5.75 13.95
CA ALA A 469 -7.27 5.48 15.20
C ALA A 469 -7.28 3.99 15.61
N SER A 470 -7.26 3.08 14.63
CA SER A 470 -7.25 1.63 14.83
C SER A 470 -6.25 0.93 13.89
N CYS A 471 -6.01 -0.36 14.11
CA CYS A 471 -5.25 -1.20 13.18
C CYS A 471 -6.22 -1.75 12.13
N HIS A 472 -5.98 -1.46 10.85
CA HIS A 472 -6.97 -1.62 9.78
C HIS A 472 -8.20 -0.73 10.04
N GLY A 473 -8.03 0.57 9.74
CA GLY A 473 -8.93 1.68 10.07
C GLY A 473 -10.42 1.34 10.01
N VAL A 474 -11.18 1.71 11.04
CA VAL A 474 -12.64 1.54 11.05
C VAL A 474 -13.27 2.37 9.93
N ASN A 475 -13.97 1.73 9.01
CA ASN A 475 -14.78 2.42 8.02
C ASN A 475 -16.06 2.97 8.68
N SER A 476 -17.19 2.26 8.54
CA SER A 476 -18.43 2.65 9.22
C SER A 476 -18.46 2.15 10.66
N LEU A 477 -18.08 0.90 10.91
CA LEU A 477 -18.15 0.23 12.21
C LEU A 477 -16.98 -0.73 12.40
N ASP A 478 -16.61 -0.95 13.65
CA ASP A 478 -15.68 -2.00 14.05
C ASP A 478 -16.39 -3.35 14.22
N GLN A 479 -15.59 -4.36 14.54
CA GLN A 479 -16.03 -5.74 14.82
C GLN A 479 -17.07 -5.85 15.95
N ALA A 480 -17.10 -4.90 16.90
CA ALA A 480 -18.06 -4.84 18.00
C ALA A 480 -19.24 -3.88 17.72
N GLY A 481 -19.38 -3.39 16.49
CA GLY A 481 -20.43 -2.45 16.09
C GLY A 481 -20.26 -1.05 16.67
N GLN A 482 -19.05 -0.64 17.01
CA GLN A 482 -18.70 0.70 17.50
C GLN A 482 -18.08 1.55 16.38
N SER A 483 -18.13 2.88 16.57
CA SER A 483 -17.41 3.82 15.70
C SER A 483 -15.93 3.91 16.07
N GLU A 484 -15.15 4.59 15.21
CA GLU A 484 -13.74 4.88 15.43
C GLU A 484 -13.42 5.36 16.87
N PRO A 485 -12.37 4.82 17.54
CA PRO A 485 -11.93 5.25 18.86
C PRO A 485 -11.61 6.75 18.94
N GLN A 486 -12.03 7.37 20.04
CA GLN A 486 -11.79 8.80 20.33
C GLN A 486 -11.08 9.03 21.67
N ASN A 487 -10.51 7.98 22.29
CA ASN A 487 -9.76 8.10 23.53
C ASN A 487 -8.47 8.93 23.32
N PRO A 488 -8.07 9.77 24.30
CA PRO A 488 -6.74 10.36 24.31
C PRO A 488 -5.68 9.26 24.46
N PRO A 489 -4.73 9.11 23.52
CA PRO A 489 -3.79 7.98 23.54
C PRO A 489 -2.81 8.02 24.71
N GLN A 490 -2.91 7.08 25.65
CA GLN A 490 -1.98 6.96 26.78
C GLN A 490 -0.53 6.71 26.32
N ALA A 491 -0.32 5.94 25.25
CA ALA A 491 1.01 5.70 24.69
C ALA A 491 1.67 6.98 24.16
N LEU A 492 0.87 7.91 23.59
CA LEU A 492 1.38 9.21 23.15
C LEU A 492 1.82 10.05 24.35
N GLU A 493 1.03 10.06 25.42
CA GLU A 493 1.39 10.74 26.68
C GLU A 493 2.76 10.25 27.19
N ARG A 494 2.91 8.91 27.33
CA ARG A 494 4.17 8.27 27.78
C ARG A 494 5.34 8.64 26.86
N LEU A 495 5.14 8.62 25.54
CA LEU A 495 6.16 8.98 24.57
C LEU A 495 6.58 10.45 24.69
N LEU A 496 5.63 11.39 24.86
CA LEU A 496 5.94 12.82 24.99
C LEU A 496 6.68 13.10 26.31
N GLN A 497 6.29 12.44 27.40
CA GLN A 497 7.01 12.50 28.68
C GLN A 497 8.44 12.02 28.53
N TRP A 498 8.64 10.87 27.87
CA TRP A 498 9.97 10.33 27.57
C TRP A 498 10.77 11.29 26.68
N TRP A 499 10.20 11.76 25.58
CA TRP A 499 10.84 12.67 24.63
C TRP A 499 11.37 13.92 25.34
N LYS A 500 10.59 14.54 26.24
CA LYS A 500 11.05 15.67 27.05
C LYS A 500 12.36 15.35 27.76
N THR A 501 12.49 14.19 28.41
CA THR A 501 13.73 13.78 29.09
C THR A 501 14.94 13.69 28.15
N GLN A 502 14.72 13.33 26.88
CA GLN A 502 15.78 13.18 25.88
C GLN A 502 16.28 14.51 25.32
N ILE A 503 15.42 15.54 25.24
CA ILE A 503 15.85 16.87 24.79
C ILE A 503 16.53 17.63 25.92
N PHE A 504 16.03 17.48 27.16
CA PHE A 504 16.65 18.11 28.31
C PHE A 504 18.06 17.55 28.55
N SER A 505 18.27 16.23 28.41
CA SER A 505 19.62 15.65 28.50
C SER A 505 20.56 16.06 27.36
N ALA A 506 20.02 16.37 26.17
CA ALA A 506 20.82 16.83 25.03
C ALA A 506 21.18 18.34 25.07
N ARG A 507 20.52 19.13 25.92
CA ARG A 507 20.71 20.60 26.02
C ARG A 507 21.49 21.05 27.25
N PHE A 508 21.79 20.14 28.17
CA PHE A 508 22.48 20.45 29.41
C PHE A 508 23.61 19.43 29.65
N GLU A 509 24.83 19.91 29.90
CA GLU A 509 25.96 19.08 30.29
C GLU A 509 26.10 19.04 31.83
N GLU A 510 26.87 18.07 32.35
CA GLU A 510 27.21 18.02 33.77
C GLU A 510 27.92 19.31 34.20
N GLY A 511 27.20 20.16 34.95
CA GLY A 511 27.70 21.47 35.39
C GLY A 511 26.76 22.64 35.09
N ASP A 512 25.73 22.44 34.27
CA ASP A 512 24.74 23.48 34.01
C ASP A 512 23.81 23.70 35.21
N VAL A 513 23.77 24.94 35.71
CA VAL A 513 22.92 25.35 36.83
C VAL A 513 21.67 26.03 36.29
N LEU A 514 20.52 25.38 36.46
CA LEU A 514 19.21 25.97 36.19
C LEU A 514 18.78 26.86 37.37
N GLU A 515 18.89 28.17 37.22
CA GLU A 515 18.23 29.10 38.13
C GLU A 515 16.74 29.19 37.80
N TRP A 516 15.91 28.59 38.66
CA TRP A 516 14.46 28.82 38.65
C TRP A 516 14.17 30.24 39.18
N THR A 517 14.07 31.22 38.28
CA THR A 517 13.47 32.50 38.65
C THR A 517 11.96 32.32 38.76
N SER A 518 11.46 32.13 39.98
CA SER A 518 10.04 32.32 40.26
C SER A 518 9.68 33.78 39.95
N ALA A 519 8.92 34.01 38.88
CA ALA A 519 8.44 35.33 38.54
C ALA A 519 7.39 35.77 39.58
N THR A 520 7.84 36.39 40.66
CA THR A 520 7.03 37.30 41.47
C THR A 520 7.63 38.70 41.34
N GLY A 521 7.38 39.33 40.19
CA GLY A 521 7.81 40.69 39.90
C GLY A 521 6.63 41.56 39.51
N ALA A 522 6.09 42.28 40.49
CA ALA A 522 5.09 43.32 40.33
C ALA A 522 5.55 44.44 39.36
N ALA A 523 4.56 45.03 38.70
CA ALA A 523 4.69 46.19 37.82
C ALA A 523 5.30 47.42 38.50
N PRO A 524 5.82 48.35 37.68
CA PRO A 524 5.43 49.76 37.74
C PRO A 524 4.56 50.17 36.55
#